data_AF-A0A7R9Y1J8-F1
#
_entry.id   AF-A0A7R9Y1J8-F1
#
_cell.length_a   1.000
_cell.length_b   1.000
_cell.length_c   1.000
_cell.angle_alpha   90.00
_cell.angle_beta   90.00
_cell.angle_gamma   90.00
#
_symmetry.space_group_name_H-M   'P 1'
#
loop_
_entity.id
_entity.type
_entity.pdbx_description
1 polymer ?
#
loop_
_entity_poly.entity_id
_entity_poly.type
_entity_poly.pdbx_seq_one_letter_code
_entity_poly.pdbx_strand_id
1 'polypeptide(L)'
;PPSTCRLALDVVASLAVYDALFSATHRAMHRHPAVFRRVHAKHHANADVRARDVFRLSAAEEVVDVACSVIAVNITRAQPLSRAVYNVVIVALLCAIHSGYDLPWDLCNLIPGNVFMGSREHVWHHETGRGRYAKFFAVFG
;
A
#
# COMPACT_ATOMS: atom_id res chain seq x y z
N PRO A 1 9.45 -27.73 4.39
CA PRO A 1 8.42 -26.76 3.95
C PRO A 1 8.06 -25.85 5.13
N PRO A 2 7.83 -24.53 4.94
CA PRO A 2 7.34 -23.68 6.01
C PRO A 2 6.00 -24.16 6.54
N SER A 3 5.76 -23.97 7.83
CA SER A 3 4.42 -24.11 8.38
C SER A 3 3.50 -23.00 7.84
N THR A 4 2.21 -23.29 7.72
CA THR A 4 1.20 -22.29 7.32
C THR A 4 1.23 -21.06 8.21
N CYS A 5 1.45 -21.25 9.52
CA CYS A 5 1.60 -20.16 10.48
C CYS A 5 2.80 -19.27 10.16
N ARG A 6 3.97 -19.86 9.85
CA ARG A 6 5.16 -19.08 9.49
C ARG A 6 4.96 -18.29 8.20
N LEU A 7 4.32 -18.91 7.20
CA LEU A 7 3.98 -18.23 5.95
C LEU A 7 3.07 -17.02 6.20
N ALA A 8 1.99 -17.21 6.97
CA ALA A 8 1.06 -16.12 7.29
C ALA A 8 1.76 -14.98 8.06
N LEU A 9 2.59 -15.32 9.05
CA LEU A 9 3.37 -14.33 9.81
C LEU A 9 4.35 -13.55 8.92
N ASP A 10 5.09 -14.23 8.04
CA ASP A 10 6.03 -13.58 7.11
C ASP A 10 5.27 -12.59 6.20
N VAL A 11 4.11 -12.97 5.67
CA VAL A 11 3.29 -12.11 4.78
C VAL A 11 2.78 -10.89 5.53
N VAL A 12 2.14 -11.08 6.69
CA VAL A 12 1.57 -9.98 7.49
C VAL A 12 2.66 -9.04 7.99
N ALA A 13 3.79 -9.56 8.49
CA ALA A 13 4.91 -8.75 8.91
C ALA A 13 5.51 -7.95 7.75
N SER A 14 5.62 -8.56 6.56
CA SER A 14 6.16 -7.87 5.37
C SER A 14 5.22 -6.77 4.91
N LEU A 15 3.91 -6.99 4.92
CA LEU A 15 2.92 -5.96 4.63
C LEU A 15 3.01 -4.80 5.63
N ALA A 16 3.13 -5.07 6.93
CA ALA A 16 3.24 -4.02 7.93
C ALA A 16 4.52 -3.19 7.78
N VAL A 17 5.67 -3.83 7.51
CA VAL A 17 6.94 -3.13 7.27
C VAL A 17 6.88 -2.32 5.98
N TYR A 18 6.34 -2.90 4.91
CA TYR A 18 6.12 -2.19 3.64
C TYR A 18 5.29 -0.93 3.86
N ASP A 19 4.16 -1.06 4.57
CA ASP A 19 3.20 0.01 4.72
C ASP A 19 3.74 1.15 5.59
N ALA A 20 4.52 0.82 6.63
CA ALA A 20 5.25 1.81 7.41
C ALA A 20 6.29 2.57 6.57
N LEU A 21 7.08 1.86 5.76
CA LEU A 21 8.08 2.46 4.87
C LEU A 21 7.43 3.34 3.81
N PHE A 22 6.40 2.82 3.13
CA PHE A 22 5.67 3.56 2.11
C PHE A 22 5.01 4.79 2.71
N SER A 23 4.36 4.67 3.86
CA SER A 23 3.71 5.81 4.51
C SER A 23 4.71 6.93 4.86
N ALA A 24 5.94 6.59 5.25
CA ALA A 24 6.99 7.57 5.49
C ALA A 24 7.46 8.26 4.19
N THR A 25 7.72 7.49 3.13
CA THR A 25 8.18 8.05 1.84
C THR A 25 7.07 8.85 1.16
N HIS A 26 5.83 8.40 1.24
CA HIS A 26 4.64 9.05 0.72
C HIS A 26 4.40 10.40 1.39
N ARG A 27 4.48 10.48 2.73
CA ARG A 27 4.48 11.76 3.45
C ARG A 27 5.58 12.70 2.97
N ALA A 28 6.78 12.19 2.73
CA ALA A 28 7.88 13.00 2.21
C ALA A 28 7.59 13.54 0.80
N MET A 29 6.95 12.74 -0.08
CA MET A 29 6.52 13.18 -1.40
C MET A 29 5.53 14.35 -1.32
N HIS A 30 4.56 14.29 -0.42
CA HIS A 30 3.60 15.38 -0.20
C HIS A 30 4.21 16.63 0.46
N ARG A 31 5.18 16.45 1.37
CA ARG A 31 5.77 17.55 2.13
C ARG A 31 6.62 18.48 1.26
N HIS A 32 7.22 17.96 0.20
CA HIS A 32 8.12 18.74 -0.67
C HIS A 32 7.45 19.07 -2.02
N PRO A 33 7.06 20.33 -2.29
CA PRO A 33 6.28 20.68 -3.48
C PRO A 33 6.95 20.31 -4.81
N ALA A 34 8.29 20.37 -4.87
CA ALA A 34 9.04 19.97 -6.06
C ALA A 34 9.03 18.45 -6.28
N VAL A 35 9.09 17.67 -5.20
CA VAL A 35 8.99 16.20 -5.27
C VAL A 35 7.57 15.82 -5.67
N PHE A 36 6.56 16.38 -5.01
CA PHE A 36 5.15 16.16 -5.34
C PHE A 36 4.89 16.37 -6.83
N ARG A 37 5.25 17.54 -7.39
CA ARG A 37 4.98 17.85 -8.80
C ARG A 37 5.65 16.90 -9.80
N ARG A 38 6.84 16.38 -9.48
CA ARG A 38 7.63 15.54 -10.39
C ARG A 38 7.30 14.05 -10.25
N VAL A 39 6.99 13.63 -9.03
CA VAL A 39 6.89 12.23 -8.65
C VAL A 39 5.42 11.86 -8.48
N HIS A 40 4.64 12.62 -7.70
CA HIS A 40 3.37 12.15 -7.18
C HIS A 40 2.11 12.82 -7.77
N ALA A 41 2.26 13.99 -8.40
CA ALA A 41 1.13 14.74 -8.94
C ALA A 41 0.39 13.99 -10.06
N LYS A 42 1.07 13.15 -10.84
CA LYS A 42 0.45 12.29 -11.86
C LYS A 42 -0.51 11.29 -11.23
N HIS A 43 -0.14 10.73 -10.08
CA HIS A 43 -0.98 9.80 -9.33
C HIS A 43 -2.27 10.47 -8.86
N HIS A 44 -2.18 11.69 -8.33
CA HIS A 44 -3.33 12.51 -7.92
C HIS A 44 -4.10 13.18 -9.06
N ALA A 45 -3.69 13.01 -10.32
CA ALA A 45 -4.29 13.74 -11.43
C ALA A 45 -5.77 13.37 -11.68
N ASN A 46 -6.20 12.20 -11.22
CA ASN A 46 -7.58 11.74 -11.29
C ASN A 46 -8.13 11.53 -9.89
N ALA A 47 -9.21 12.23 -9.54
CA ALA A 47 -9.93 11.98 -8.28
C ALA A 47 -10.71 10.66 -8.32
N ASP A 48 -11.12 10.21 -9.51
CA ASP A 48 -11.75 8.90 -9.73
C ASP A 48 -10.67 7.81 -9.77
N VAL A 49 -10.31 7.30 -8.58
CA VAL A 49 -9.30 6.26 -8.41
C VAL A 49 -9.84 4.94 -8.95
N ARG A 50 -9.08 4.30 -9.84
CA ARG A 50 -9.44 3.02 -10.47
C ARG A 50 -8.35 1.99 -10.22
N ALA A 51 -8.72 0.71 -10.14
CA ALA A 51 -7.77 -0.37 -9.89
C ALA A 51 -6.58 -0.39 -10.88
N ARG A 52 -6.79 0.08 -12.11
CA ARG A 52 -5.75 0.21 -13.14
C ARG A 52 -4.65 1.23 -12.77
N ASP A 53 -4.94 2.18 -11.88
CA ASP A 53 -4.04 3.28 -11.54
C ASP A 53 -2.84 2.81 -10.70
N VAL A 54 -2.94 1.61 -10.11
CA VAL A 54 -1.80 0.86 -9.54
C VAL A 54 -0.67 0.70 -10.55
N PHE A 55 -0.99 0.62 -11.85
CA PHE A 55 -0.01 0.46 -12.94
C PHE A 55 0.25 1.76 -13.71
N ARG A 56 -0.29 2.91 -13.27
CA ARG A 56 -0.14 4.21 -13.95
C ARG A 56 0.70 5.21 -13.16
N LEU A 57 1.51 4.71 -12.24
CA LEU A 57 2.47 5.48 -11.47
C LEU A 57 3.50 6.18 -12.37
N SER A 58 4.19 7.19 -11.85
CA SER A 58 5.44 7.62 -12.45
C SER A 58 6.53 6.56 -12.20
N ALA A 59 7.55 6.50 -13.05
CA ALA A 59 8.67 5.56 -12.85
C ALA A 59 9.35 5.76 -11.49
N ALA A 60 9.42 7.01 -10.99
CA ALA A 60 9.99 7.32 -9.69
C ALA A 60 9.14 6.77 -8.53
N GLU A 61 7.81 6.89 -8.61
CA GLU A 61 6.90 6.31 -7.61
C GLU A 61 6.96 4.79 -7.62
N GLU A 62 6.95 4.19 -8.80
CA GLU A 62 7.04 2.74 -8.95
C GLU A 62 8.34 2.20 -8.34
N VAL A 63 9.47 2.88 -8.56
CA VAL A 63 10.75 2.53 -7.92
C VAL A 63 10.65 2.62 -6.40
N VAL A 64 10.04 3.68 -5.84
CA VAL A 64 9.89 3.81 -4.38
C VAL A 64 8.99 2.72 -3.84
N ASP A 65 7.88 2.43 -4.51
CA ASP A 65 6.91 1.42 -4.09
C ASP A 65 7.54 0.02 -4.05
N VAL A 66 8.21 -0.36 -5.15
CA VAL A 66 8.93 -1.63 -5.26
C VAL A 66 10.09 -1.69 -4.27
N ALA A 67 10.84 -0.60 -4.08
CA ALA A 67 11.92 -0.56 -3.11
C ALA A 67 11.42 -0.79 -1.68
N CYS A 68 10.31 -0.16 -1.26
CA CYS A 68 9.70 -0.40 0.04
C CYS A 68 9.35 -1.88 0.20
N SER A 69 8.80 -2.49 -0.85
CA SER A 69 8.38 -3.89 -0.87
C SER A 69 9.57 -4.85 -0.76
N VAL A 70 10.64 -4.61 -1.53
CA VAL A 70 11.89 -5.38 -1.49
C VAL A 70 12.57 -5.26 -0.13
N ILE A 71 12.64 -4.06 0.44
CA ILE A 71 13.20 -3.83 1.77
C ILE A 71 12.39 -4.58 2.81
N ALA A 72 11.07 -4.53 2.75
CA ALA A 72 10.19 -5.20 3.72
C ALA A 72 10.42 -6.72 3.78
N VAL A 73 10.38 -7.40 2.63
CA VAL A 73 10.59 -8.87 2.59
C VAL A 73 12.02 -9.30 2.96
N ASN A 74 12.99 -8.39 2.85
CA ASN A 74 14.37 -8.63 3.30
C ASN A 74 14.52 -8.42 4.81
N ILE A 75 13.90 -7.37 5.38
CA ILE A 75 13.88 -7.11 6.83
C ILE A 75 13.22 -8.28 7.57
N THR A 76 12.08 -8.76 7.08
CA THR A 76 11.36 -9.89 7.69
C THR A 76 12.02 -11.24 7.44
N ARG A 77 13.05 -11.29 6.58
CA ARG A 77 13.70 -12.53 6.12
C ARG A 77 12.68 -13.55 5.61
N ALA A 78 11.65 -13.07 4.91
CA ALA A 78 10.58 -13.90 4.39
C ALA A 78 11.12 -14.98 3.46
N GLN A 79 10.64 -16.22 3.65
CA GLN A 79 11.05 -17.36 2.81
C GLN A 79 10.54 -17.21 1.37
N PRO A 80 11.13 -17.93 0.38
CA PRO A 80 10.75 -17.79 -1.03
C PRO A 80 9.25 -17.95 -1.30
N LEU A 81 8.59 -18.93 -0.67
CA LEU A 81 7.15 -19.11 -0.80
C LEU A 81 6.37 -17.94 -0.18
N SER A 82 6.76 -17.46 1.00
CA SER A 82 6.16 -16.30 1.65
C SER A 82 6.29 -15.04 0.77
N ARG A 83 7.43 -14.85 0.09
CA ARG A 83 7.64 -13.74 -0.86
C ARG A 83 6.71 -13.83 -2.07
N ALA A 84 6.54 -15.02 -2.64
CA ALA A 84 5.63 -15.24 -3.75
C ALA A 84 4.18 -14.95 -3.35
N VAL A 85 3.74 -15.46 -2.21
CA VAL A 85 2.39 -15.19 -1.68
C VAL A 85 2.22 -13.71 -1.37
N TYR A 86 3.20 -13.09 -0.70
CA TYR A 86 3.21 -11.67 -0.40
C TYR A 86 3.03 -10.82 -1.66
N ASN A 87 3.75 -11.11 -2.76
CA ASN A 87 3.63 -10.37 -4.01
C ASN A 87 2.20 -10.45 -4.61
N VAL A 88 1.56 -11.61 -4.53
CA VAL A 88 0.16 -11.76 -4.98
C VAL A 88 -0.78 -10.97 -4.06
N VAL A 89 -0.60 -11.10 -2.75
CA VAL A 89 -1.45 -10.45 -1.75
C VAL A 89 -1.33 -8.93 -1.84
N ILE A 90 -0.12 -8.38 -1.88
CA ILE A 90 0.07 -6.93 -1.93
C ILE A 90 -0.52 -6.33 -3.21
N VAL A 91 -0.35 -6.97 -4.37
CA VAL A 91 -0.97 -6.49 -5.62
C VAL A 91 -2.49 -6.53 -5.54
N ALA A 92 -3.06 -7.61 -4.98
CA ALA A 92 -4.50 -7.70 -4.78
C ALA A 92 -5.04 -6.59 -3.85
N LEU A 93 -4.34 -6.31 -2.74
CA LEU A 93 -4.71 -5.25 -1.81
C LEU A 93 -4.55 -3.85 -2.44
N LEU A 94 -3.47 -3.62 -3.22
CA LEU A 94 -3.28 -2.37 -3.96
C LEU A 94 -4.43 -2.12 -4.94
N CYS A 95 -4.83 -3.15 -5.68
CA CYS A 95 -5.98 -3.08 -6.58
C CYS A 95 -7.28 -2.81 -5.83
N ALA A 96 -7.49 -3.44 -4.67
CA ALA A 96 -8.68 -3.25 -3.84
C ALA A 96 -8.82 -1.81 -3.34
N ILE A 97 -7.76 -1.24 -2.75
CA ILE A 97 -7.81 0.15 -2.24
C ILE A 97 -7.91 1.19 -3.37
N HIS A 98 -7.40 0.89 -4.56
CA HIS A 98 -7.56 1.74 -5.74
C HIS A 98 -8.84 1.47 -6.51
N SER A 99 -9.69 0.52 -6.09
CA SER A 99 -10.85 0.12 -6.90
C SER A 99 -11.93 1.20 -6.98
N GLY A 100 -12.00 2.08 -5.98
CA GLY A 100 -13.08 3.04 -5.78
C GLY A 100 -14.30 2.43 -5.07
N TYR A 101 -14.28 1.15 -4.74
CA TYR A 101 -15.39 0.43 -4.13
C TYR A 101 -15.08 0.01 -2.69
N ASP A 102 -16.06 0.16 -1.80
CA ASP A 102 -16.05 -0.34 -0.43
C ASP A 102 -16.67 -1.74 -0.42
N LEU A 103 -15.87 -2.78 -0.67
CA LEU A 103 -16.37 -4.13 -0.88
C LEU A 103 -16.52 -4.87 0.45
N PRO A 104 -17.54 -5.74 0.61
CA PRO A 104 -17.79 -6.42 1.89
C PRO A 104 -16.67 -7.38 2.31
N TRP A 105 -15.78 -7.76 1.39
CA TRP A 105 -14.63 -8.62 1.66
C TRP A 105 -13.30 -7.86 1.78
N ASP A 106 -13.33 -6.51 1.75
CA ASP A 106 -12.11 -5.73 2.03
C ASP A 106 -11.68 -5.90 3.50
N LEU A 107 -10.37 -5.86 3.75
CA LEU A 107 -9.83 -6.11 5.10
C LEU A 107 -10.39 -5.16 6.16
N CYS A 108 -10.68 -3.91 5.80
CA CYS A 108 -11.29 -2.92 6.69
C CYS A 108 -12.73 -3.29 7.12
N ASN A 109 -13.44 -4.08 6.31
CA ASN A 109 -14.80 -4.53 6.59
C ASN A 109 -14.83 -5.91 7.27
N LEU A 110 -13.80 -6.74 7.03
CA LEU A 110 -13.68 -8.08 7.64
C LEU A 110 -13.08 -8.04 9.05
N ILE A 111 -12.19 -7.10 9.33
CA ILE A 111 -11.42 -7.06 10.59
C ILE A 111 -11.89 -5.87 11.43
N PRO A 112 -12.54 -6.11 12.58
CA PRO A 112 -13.06 -5.02 13.41
C PRO A 112 -11.94 -4.22 14.07
N GLY A 113 -12.28 -3.01 14.52
CA GLY A 113 -11.38 -2.16 15.29
C GLY A 113 -10.55 -1.15 14.48
N ASN A 114 -10.93 -0.89 13.23
CA ASN A 114 -10.27 0.07 12.34
C ASN A 114 -8.76 -0.19 12.20
N VAL A 115 -8.37 -1.47 12.21
CA VAL A 115 -6.96 -1.87 12.05
C VAL A 115 -6.49 -1.60 10.61
N PHE A 116 -7.38 -1.82 9.65
CA PHE A 116 -7.14 -1.61 8.24
C PHE A 116 -7.96 -0.45 7.69
N MET A 117 -7.40 0.19 6.68
CA MET A 117 -8.03 1.17 5.80
C MET A 117 -8.36 0.49 4.47
N GLY A 118 -9.34 1.01 3.76
CA GLY A 118 -9.82 0.47 2.50
C GLY A 118 -9.82 1.51 1.38
N SER A 119 -10.64 1.25 0.37
CA SER A 119 -10.71 2.15 -0.79
C SER A 119 -11.22 3.54 -0.43
N ARG A 120 -12.11 3.66 0.56
CA ARG A 120 -12.68 4.95 0.99
C ARG A 120 -11.64 5.91 1.53
N GLU A 121 -10.76 5.44 2.41
CA GLU A 121 -9.69 6.25 2.98
C GLU A 121 -8.68 6.66 1.92
N HIS A 122 -8.38 5.76 0.98
CA HIS A 122 -7.45 6.04 -0.11
C HIS A 122 -8.02 7.04 -1.12
N VAL A 123 -9.30 6.90 -1.50
CA VAL A 123 -10.00 7.89 -2.34
C VAL A 123 -10.02 9.26 -1.65
N TRP A 124 -10.34 9.31 -0.36
CA TRP A 124 -10.32 10.56 0.40
C TRP A 124 -8.93 11.20 0.43
N HIS A 125 -7.87 10.40 0.54
CA HIS A 125 -6.50 10.88 0.41
C HIS A 125 -6.24 11.46 -0.98
N HIS A 126 -6.70 10.79 -2.05
CA HIS A 126 -6.57 11.28 -3.43
C HIS A 126 -7.25 12.63 -3.65
N GLU A 127 -8.47 12.79 -3.12
CA GLU A 127 -9.27 14.01 -3.22
C GLU A 127 -8.67 15.19 -2.46
N THR A 128 -8.09 14.94 -1.28
CA THR A 128 -7.65 16.01 -0.37
C THR A 128 -6.14 16.26 -0.40
N GLY A 129 -5.35 15.27 -0.83
CA GLY A 129 -3.90 15.23 -0.72
C GLY A 129 -3.39 15.23 0.72
N ARG A 130 -4.23 14.86 1.70
CA ARG A 130 -3.97 14.98 3.14
C ARG A 130 -4.26 13.68 3.87
N GLY A 131 -3.50 13.42 4.93
CA GLY A 131 -3.70 12.27 5.83
C GLY A 131 -3.65 10.92 5.12
N ARG A 132 -3.86 9.83 5.87
CA ARG A 132 -4.04 8.47 5.34
C ARG A 132 -2.94 8.08 4.34
N TYR A 133 -1.69 8.35 4.70
CA TYR A 133 -0.54 8.15 3.81
C TYR A 133 -0.10 6.68 3.71
N ALA A 134 -0.54 5.85 4.66
CA ALA A 134 -0.41 4.41 4.57
C ALA A 134 -1.48 3.82 3.65
N LYS A 135 -1.19 2.69 3.04
CA LYS A 135 -2.08 2.01 2.10
C LYS A 135 -3.04 1.05 2.80
N PHE A 136 -2.60 0.38 3.86
CA PHE A 136 -3.36 -0.74 4.45
C PHE A 136 -3.65 -0.58 5.93
N PHE A 137 -2.66 -0.36 6.78
CA PHE A 137 -2.80 -0.34 8.22
C PHE A 137 -3.03 1.08 8.73
N ALA A 138 -4.12 1.27 9.48
CA ALA A 138 -4.51 2.58 10.00
C ALA A 138 -3.49 3.18 10.97
N VAL A 139 -2.72 2.35 11.68
CA VAL A 139 -1.69 2.80 12.64
C VAL A 139 -0.57 3.62 11.98
N PHE A 140 -0.35 3.44 10.67
CA PHE A 140 0.63 4.20 9.90
C PHE A 140 -0.01 5.34 9.09
N GLY A 141 -1.34 5.52 9.14
CA GLY A 141 -2.14 6.47 8.34
C GLY A 141 -1.83 7.94 8.61
#